data_AF-A0A6F9WTJ0-F1
#
_entry.id   AF-A0A6F9WTJ0-F1
#
_cell.length_a   1.000
_cell.length_b   1.000
_cell.length_c   1.000
_cell.angle_alpha   90.00
_cell.angle_beta   90.00
_cell.angle_gamma   90.00
#
_symmetry.space_group_name_H-M   'P 1'
#
loop_
_entity.id
_entity.type
_entity.pdbx_description
1 polymer ?
#
loop_
_entity_poly.entity_id
_entity_poly.type
_entity_poly.pdbx_seq_one_letter_code
_entity_poly.pdbx_strand_id
1 'polypeptide(L)'
;MSGANNVTRLLKHGVMLMLLATAGCTLPFTQPPAEQKIVAGRTTKSEVLFLLGEPDRMFSSGAVKAVSGDKEFVLQDPSEIWLYYPSAVNLLDLIEFKTLRIVFDSQGIVTYHTH
;
A
#
# COMPACT_ATOMS: atom_id res chain seq x y z
N MET A 1 66.73 -8.07 55.24
CA MET A 1 65.96 -8.47 56.43
C MET A 1 64.66 -7.70 56.46
N SER A 2 63.52 -8.41 56.59
CA SER A 2 62.17 -7.90 56.95
C SER A 2 61.52 -6.90 55.98
N GLY A 3 60.24 -6.94 55.64
CA GLY A 3 59.09 -7.68 56.13
C GLY A 3 57.83 -7.07 55.47
N ALA A 4 56.81 -7.88 55.28
CA ALA A 4 55.65 -7.67 54.40
C ALA A 4 54.60 -6.64 54.89
N ASN A 5 53.75 -6.18 53.95
CA ASN A 5 52.27 -6.18 53.98
C ASN A 5 51.67 -4.94 53.25
N ASN A 6 51.06 -5.14 52.07
CA ASN A 6 49.60 -5.18 51.82
C ASN A 6 49.03 -3.73 51.73
N VAL A 7 48.33 -3.26 50.69
CA VAL A 7 47.07 -3.73 50.14
C VAL A 7 46.83 -3.03 48.78
N THR A 8 46.43 -3.81 47.79
CA THR A 8 45.64 -3.50 46.59
C THR A 8 45.05 -2.08 46.46
N ARG A 9 45.26 -1.45 45.29
CA ARG A 9 44.18 -0.86 44.47
C ARG A 9 44.64 -0.56 43.06
N LEU A 10 44.56 -1.60 42.22
CA LEU A 10 44.41 -1.48 40.77
C LEU A 10 43.10 -0.76 40.47
N LEU A 11 43.17 0.45 39.91
CA LEU A 11 42.08 1.02 39.11
C LEU A 11 42.69 1.49 37.79
N LYS A 12 42.91 0.48 36.94
CA LYS A 12 43.18 0.64 35.51
C LYS A 12 41.89 1.16 34.85
N HIS A 13 42.06 2.22 34.08
CA HIS A 13 41.48 2.47 32.75
C HIS A 13 40.47 1.42 32.28
N GLY A 14 39.23 1.85 32.04
CA GLY A 14 38.22 1.04 31.38
C GLY A 14 36.88 1.73 31.39
N VAL A 15 36.73 2.73 30.51
CA VAL A 15 35.42 3.29 30.14
C VAL A 15 34.56 2.12 29.63
N MET A 16 33.71 1.61 30.49
CA MET A 16 32.82 0.49 30.22
C MET A 16 31.58 1.02 29.51
N LEU A 17 31.69 1.16 28.20
CA LEU A 17 30.58 1.45 27.30
C LEU A 17 29.74 0.17 27.14
N MET A 18 28.83 -0.11 28.06
CA MET A 18 27.85 -1.18 27.86
C MET A 18 26.65 -0.64 27.08
N LEU A 19 26.60 -1.05 25.81
CA LEU A 19 25.47 -0.92 24.89
C LEU A 19 24.17 -1.40 25.54
N LEU A 20 23.18 -0.52 25.64
CA LEU A 20 21.79 -0.91 25.85
C LEU A 20 21.33 -1.71 24.63
N ALA A 21 21.21 -3.03 24.78
CA ALA A 21 20.46 -3.84 23.84
C ALA A 21 18.96 -3.54 24.05
N THR A 22 18.39 -2.64 23.25
CA THR A 22 16.95 -2.55 23.12
C THR A 22 16.49 -3.81 22.40
N ALA A 23 15.92 -4.76 23.16
CA ALA A 23 15.11 -5.83 22.62
C ALA A 23 13.86 -5.19 22.00
N GLY A 24 14.01 -4.65 20.79
CA GLY A 24 12.89 -4.20 19.98
C GLY A 24 12.15 -5.44 19.52
N CYS A 25 11.08 -5.80 20.22
CA CYS A 25 10.01 -6.58 19.60
C CYS A 25 9.49 -5.76 18.44
N THR A 26 10.05 -5.96 17.24
CA THR A 26 9.44 -5.49 16.00
C THR A 26 8.17 -6.32 15.83
N LEU A 27 7.04 -5.79 16.31
CA LEU A 27 5.73 -6.23 15.85
C LEU A 27 5.82 -6.26 14.31
N PRO A 28 5.47 -7.38 13.64
CA PRO A 28 5.40 -7.37 12.19
C PRO A 28 4.38 -6.30 11.85
N PHE A 29 4.86 -5.20 11.27
CA PHE A 29 4.02 -4.13 10.79
C PHE A 29 3.34 -4.69 9.54
N THR A 30 2.23 -5.42 9.75
CA THR A 30 1.42 -5.97 8.67
C THR A 30 0.82 -4.77 7.96
N GLN A 31 1.52 -4.27 6.94
CA GLN A 31 0.97 -3.23 6.10
C GLN A 31 -0.29 -3.83 5.45
N PRO A 32 -1.43 -3.12 5.51
CA PRO A 32 -2.62 -3.58 4.82
C PRO A 32 -2.28 -3.77 3.33
N PRO A 33 -2.83 -4.81 2.67
CA PRO A 33 -2.69 -5.03 1.23
C PRO A 33 -2.85 -3.71 0.48
N ALA A 34 -2.04 -3.48 -0.56
CA ALA A 34 -1.99 -2.20 -1.28
C ALA A 34 -3.38 -1.75 -1.78
N GLU A 35 -4.26 -2.71 -2.09
CA GLU A 35 -5.65 -2.51 -2.49
C GLU A 35 -6.51 -1.84 -1.42
N GLN A 36 -6.25 -2.11 -0.13
CA GLN A 36 -6.98 -1.52 1.00
C GLN A 36 -6.62 -0.04 1.25
N LYS A 37 -5.62 0.49 0.53
CA LYS A 37 -5.23 1.90 0.59
C LYS A 37 -5.97 2.77 -0.44
N ILE A 38 -6.79 2.17 -1.31
CA ILE A 38 -7.57 2.89 -2.31
C ILE A 38 -8.86 3.42 -1.66
N VAL A 39 -9.12 4.72 -1.82
CA VAL A 39 -10.28 5.41 -1.24
C VAL A 39 -11.05 6.14 -2.35
N ALA A 40 -12.31 5.76 -2.54
CA ALA A 40 -13.18 6.41 -3.51
C ALA A 40 -13.40 7.91 -3.16
N GLY A 41 -13.45 8.75 -4.19
CA GLY A 41 -13.53 10.21 -4.09
C GLY A 41 -12.22 10.91 -3.73
N ARG A 42 -11.14 10.17 -3.52
CA ARG A 42 -9.84 10.74 -3.11
C ARG A 42 -8.66 10.22 -3.92
N THR A 43 -8.55 8.90 -4.07
CA THR A 43 -7.39 8.29 -4.70
C THR A 43 -7.35 8.62 -6.19
N THR A 44 -6.18 9.06 -6.65
CA THR A 44 -5.91 9.43 -8.05
C THR A 44 -5.35 8.25 -8.85
N LYS A 45 -5.41 8.31 -10.19
CA LYS A 45 -4.75 7.32 -11.07
C LYS A 45 -3.26 7.12 -10.75
N SER A 46 -2.52 8.18 -10.48
CA SER A 46 -1.08 8.08 -10.18
C SER A 46 -0.83 7.37 -8.85
N GLU A 47 -1.66 7.60 -7.84
CA GLU A 47 -1.59 6.87 -6.57
C GLU A 47 -1.95 5.39 -6.76
N VAL A 48 -2.93 5.06 -7.61
CA VAL A 48 -3.24 3.67 -7.95
C VAL A 48 -2.04 2.99 -8.62
N LEU A 49 -1.43 3.63 -9.63
CA LEU A 49 -0.23 3.09 -10.29
C LEU A 49 0.94 2.91 -9.31
N PHE A 50 1.12 3.85 -8.38
CA PHE A 50 2.15 3.74 -7.35
C PHE A 50 1.92 2.56 -6.40
N LEU A 51 0.66 2.28 -6.07
CA LEU A 51 0.28 1.22 -5.13
C LEU A 51 0.25 -0.17 -5.78
N LEU A 52 -0.26 -0.27 -7.00
CA LEU A 52 -0.58 -1.55 -7.66
C LEU A 52 0.25 -1.84 -8.91
N GLY A 53 0.98 -0.85 -9.43
CA GLY A 53 1.64 -0.94 -10.73
C GLY A 53 0.67 -0.73 -11.89
N GLU A 54 1.11 -1.13 -13.09
CA GLU A 54 0.30 -1.02 -14.30
C GLU A 54 -0.86 -2.03 -14.28
N PRO A 55 -2.06 -1.63 -14.71
CA PRO A 55 -3.19 -2.56 -14.82
C PRO A 55 -2.99 -3.54 -15.98
N ASP A 56 -3.55 -4.74 -15.84
CA ASP A 56 -3.55 -5.74 -16.92
C ASP A 56 -4.43 -5.29 -18.11
N ARG A 57 -5.53 -4.60 -17.82
CA ARG A 57 -6.45 -4.06 -18.84
C ARG A 57 -7.01 -2.71 -18.45
N MET A 58 -7.19 -1.87 -19.46
CA MET A 58 -7.81 -0.55 -19.34
C MET A 58 -8.94 -0.41 -20.35
N PHE A 59 -10.06 0.17 -19.92
CA PHE A 59 -11.20 0.48 -20.76
C PHE A 59 -11.62 1.94 -20.53
N SER A 60 -11.91 2.65 -21.61
CA SER A 60 -12.46 4.01 -21.54
C SER A 60 -13.87 4.01 -22.10
N SER A 61 -14.80 4.61 -21.38
CA SER A 61 -16.16 4.89 -21.84
C SER A 61 -16.31 6.38 -22.09
N GLY A 62 -16.84 6.73 -23.25
CA GLY A 62 -17.23 8.11 -23.56
C GLY A 62 -18.49 8.52 -22.79
N ALA A 63 -18.79 9.81 -22.81
CA ALA A 63 -20.03 10.31 -22.23
C ALA A 63 -21.24 9.76 -23.00
N VAL A 64 -22.23 9.23 -22.29
CA VAL A 64 -23.53 8.87 -22.88
C VAL A 64 -24.46 10.06 -22.68
N LYS A 65 -25.03 10.53 -23.79
CA LYS A 65 -25.89 11.70 -23.81
C LYS A 65 -27.21 11.39 -24.49
N ALA A 66 -28.29 11.95 -23.96
CA ALA A 66 -29.60 11.98 -24.59
C ALA A 66 -29.88 13.38 -25.13
N VAL A 67 -30.49 13.44 -26.31
CA VAL A 67 -30.92 14.69 -26.92
C VAL A 67 -32.45 14.66 -27.05
N SER A 68 -33.10 15.72 -26.58
CA SER A 68 -34.55 15.91 -26.72
C SER A 68 -34.83 17.34 -27.17
N GLY A 69 -35.24 17.49 -28.44
CA GLY A 69 -35.30 18.79 -29.11
C GLY A 69 -33.92 19.47 -29.11
N ASP A 70 -33.89 20.72 -28.64
CA ASP A 70 -32.65 21.51 -28.53
C ASP A 70 -31.92 21.32 -27.20
N LYS A 71 -32.34 20.37 -26.36
CA LYS A 71 -31.75 20.12 -25.04
C LYS A 71 -30.91 18.85 -25.05
N GLU A 72 -29.69 18.97 -24.55
CA GLU A 72 -28.75 17.88 -24.35
C GLU A 72 -28.69 17.53 -22.85
N PHE A 73 -28.79 16.24 -22.54
CA PHE A 73 -28.73 15.70 -21.19
C PHE A 73 -27.60 14.67 -21.12
N VAL A 74 -26.68 14.83 -20.17
CA VAL A 74 -25.64 13.83 -19.90
C VAL A 74 -26.26 12.75 -19.01
N LEU A 75 -26.33 11.52 -19.51
CA LEU A 75 -26.84 10.36 -18.77
C LEU A 75 -25.73 9.65 -18.01
N GLN A 76 -24.52 9.67 -18.56
CA GLN A 76 -23.33 9.07 -17.95
C GLN A 76 -22.10 9.88 -18.34
N ASP A 77 -21.33 10.28 -17.33
CA ASP A 77 -20.03 10.91 -17.52
C ASP A 77 -19.00 9.93 -18.09
N PRO A 78 -18.00 10.41 -18.83
CA PRO A 78 -16.93 9.55 -19.29
C PRO A 78 -16.18 8.98 -18.09
N SER A 79 -15.86 7.69 -18.17
CA SER A 79 -15.19 6.97 -17.09
C SER A 79 -14.16 6.00 -17.64
N GLU A 80 -13.15 5.72 -16.82
CA GLU A 80 -12.11 4.75 -17.14
C GLU A 80 -12.13 3.59 -16.15
N ILE A 81 -11.90 2.38 -16.62
CA ILE A 81 -11.96 1.17 -15.81
C ILE A 81 -10.63 0.44 -15.97
N TRP A 82 -9.96 0.19 -14.86
CA TRP A 82 -8.75 -0.61 -14.79
C TRP A 82 -9.05 -1.95 -14.13
N LEU A 83 -8.49 -3.03 -14.68
CA LEU A 83 -8.58 -4.37 -14.15
C LEU A 83 -7.20 -4.89 -13.78
N TYR A 84 -7.11 -5.47 -12.59
CA TYR A 84 -5.95 -6.20 -12.09
C TYR A 84 -6.38 -7.64 -11.83
N TYR A 85 -5.75 -8.58 -12.52
CA TYR A 85 -5.95 -10.00 -12.33
C TYR A 85 -4.92 -10.52 -11.33
N PRO A 86 -5.34 -11.34 -10.35
CA PRO A 86 -4.38 -12.03 -9.49
C PRO A 86 -3.46 -12.90 -10.36
N SER A 87 -2.15 -12.62 -10.30
CA SER A 87 -1.14 -13.50 -10.88
C SER A 87 -1.17 -14.81 -10.10
N ALA A 88 -1.43 -15.93 -10.80
CA ALA A 88 -1.77 -17.21 -10.20
C ALA A 88 -0.85 -17.62 -9.04
N VAL A 89 -1.40 -17.82 -7.84
CA VAL A 89 -0.70 -18.45 -6.72
C VAL A 89 -1.48 -19.69 -6.29
N ASN A 90 -0.74 -20.81 -6.27
CA ASN A 90 -1.01 -22.14 -5.73
C ASN A 90 -2.46 -22.66 -5.72
N LEU A 91 -2.61 -23.85 -6.31
CA LEU A 91 -3.81 -24.69 -6.41
C LEU A 91 -4.56 -24.98 -5.07
N LEU A 92 -4.05 -24.52 -3.93
CA LEU A 92 -4.66 -24.69 -2.60
C LEU A 92 -5.49 -23.46 -2.15
N ASP A 93 -5.31 -22.29 -2.79
CA ASP A 93 -6.08 -21.05 -2.49
C ASP A 93 -7.26 -20.83 -3.47
N LEU A 94 -7.72 -21.91 -4.11
CA LEU A 94 -8.59 -21.96 -5.30
C LEU A 94 -10.06 -21.54 -5.07
N ILE A 95 -10.37 -20.71 -4.07
CA ILE A 95 -11.76 -20.44 -3.70
C ILE A 95 -12.27 -19.03 -4.08
N GLU A 96 -11.44 -17.99 -4.24
CA GLU A 96 -11.94 -16.70 -4.76
C GLU A 96 -10.88 -15.94 -5.58
N PHE A 97 -10.84 -16.16 -6.90
CA PHE A 97 -10.15 -15.23 -7.80
C PHE A 97 -11.06 -14.02 -8.06
N LYS A 98 -11.02 -13.02 -7.18
CA LYS A 98 -11.68 -11.74 -7.44
C LYS A 98 -10.74 -10.86 -8.27
N THR A 99 -11.17 -10.50 -9.47
CA THR A 99 -10.48 -9.46 -10.26
C THR A 99 -10.70 -8.13 -9.56
N LEU A 100 -9.62 -7.41 -9.26
CA LEU A 100 -9.73 -6.06 -8.73
C LEU A 100 -10.08 -5.12 -9.88
N ARG A 101 -11.28 -4.54 -9.80
CA ARG A 101 -11.78 -3.53 -10.73
C ARG A 101 -11.72 -2.17 -10.06
N ILE A 102 -11.14 -1.18 -10.73
CA ILE A 102 -11.11 0.22 -10.28
C ILE A 102 -11.74 1.08 -11.36
N VAL A 103 -12.67 1.94 -10.99
CA VAL A 103 -13.36 2.88 -11.88
C VAL A 103 -12.94 4.30 -11.52
N PHE A 104 -12.59 5.08 -12.53
CA PHE A 104 -12.20 6.48 -12.42
C PHE A 104 -13.22 7.37 -13.11
N ASP A 105 -13.45 8.55 -12.55
CA ASP A 105 -14.16 9.63 -13.23
C ASP A 105 -13.31 10.31 -14.32
N SER A 106 -13.90 11.33 -14.94
CA SER A 106 -13.27 12.16 -15.96
C SER A 106 -12.05 12.94 -15.47
N GLN A 107 -11.90 13.14 -14.17
CA GLN A 107 -10.75 13.80 -13.55
C GLN A 107 -9.65 12.80 -13.15
N GLY A 108 -9.88 11.49 -13.33
CA GLY A 108 -8.94 10.46 -12.94
C GLY A 108 -8.95 10.16 -11.44
N ILE A 109 -10.05 10.44 -10.74
CA ILE A 109 -10.26 10.08 -9.34
C ILE A 109 -11.07 8.78 -9.27
N VAL A 110 -10.66 7.88 -8.38
CA VAL A 110 -11.37 6.62 -8.13
C VAL A 110 -12.78 6.92 -7.64
N THR A 111 -13.80 6.42 -8.31
CA THR A 111 -15.21 6.52 -7.90
C THR A 111 -15.75 5.22 -7.32
N TYR A 112 -15.18 4.09 -7.73
CA TYR A 112 -15.59 2.76 -7.29
C TYR A 112 -14.44 1.76 -7.41
N HIS A 113 -14.39 0.79 -6.50
CA HIS A 113 -13.54 -0.39 -6.65
C HIS A 113 -14.17 -1.61 -5.98
N THR A 114 -13.71 -2.80 -6.37
CA THR A 114 -14.11 -4.08 -5.76
C THR A 114 -13.12 -4.50 -4.67
N HIS A 115 -13.59 -5.24 -3.67
CA HIS A 115 -12.78 -5.95 -2.67
C HIS A 115 -12.96 -7.46 -2.83
#